data_AF-A0A9D9QW16-F1
#
_entry.id   AF-A0A9D9QW16-F1
#
_cell.length_a   1.000
_cell.length_b   1.000
_cell.length_c   1.000
_cell.angle_alpha   90.00
_cell.angle_beta   90.00
_cell.angle_gamma   90.00
#
_symmetry.space_group_name_H-M   'P 1'
#
loop_
_entity.id
_entity.type
_entity.pdbx_description
1 polymer ?
#
loop_
_entity_poly.entity_id
_entity_poly.type
_entity_poly.pdbx_seq_one_letter_code
_entity_poly.pdbx_strand_id
1 'polypeptide(L)'
;MCGIVGYIGHRDAFPVVIKGLKRLEYRGYDSAGIMLFDNSELKVCKTKGKVSDLEEKSKEISTSGSIGMGHTRWATHGVPNDVNSHPHLSNSGDLAIIHNGIIENYEPLKKELIKRGYTFKSDTDTEVLVNLIEDVQKKENVKLGKAVQIALNQVVGAYAICVFDKKKPDEIVVARLGSPLAIGVGEGEYFIASDASPFIEYTSNAIYLEDEEMAIVRLNKTLKIRKIKDDSLVDPYVQELQMNLEQIEKGGYEHFMLKEIYEQ
;
A
#
# COMPACT_ATOMS: atom_id res chain seq x y z
N MET A 1 -3.60 13.18 5.07
CA MET A 1 -3.63 12.25 3.90
C MET A 1 -2.85 11.02 4.30
N CYS A 2 -3.42 9.82 4.31
CA CYS A 2 -2.76 8.58 4.74
C CYS A 2 -1.40 8.30 4.04
N GLY A 3 -0.59 7.40 4.60
CA GLY A 3 0.69 6.95 4.04
C GLY A 3 0.66 5.49 3.61
N ILE A 4 1.15 5.19 2.40
CA ILE A 4 1.38 3.82 1.90
C ILE A 4 2.87 3.54 1.87
N VAL A 5 3.28 2.36 2.33
CA VAL A 5 4.63 1.81 2.16
C VAL A 5 4.51 0.35 1.75
N GLY A 6 5.31 -0.08 0.78
CA GLY A 6 5.41 -1.47 0.34
C GLY A 6 6.84 -1.80 -0.04
N TYR A 7 7.21 -3.06 0.15
CA TYR A 7 8.52 -3.59 -0.15
C TYR A 7 8.40 -5.02 -0.69
N ILE A 8 9.15 -5.30 -1.75
CA ILE A 8 9.37 -6.65 -2.27
C ILE A 8 10.81 -6.76 -2.77
N GLY A 9 11.59 -7.67 -2.19
CA GLY A 9 13.02 -7.75 -2.52
C GLY A 9 13.74 -8.84 -1.74
N HIS A 10 15.04 -8.64 -1.52
CA HIS A 10 15.90 -9.60 -0.84
C HIS A 10 16.19 -9.25 0.63
N ARG A 11 15.80 -8.06 1.10
CA ARG A 11 16.01 -7.60 2.49
C ARG A 11 14.88 -8.06 3.39
N ASP A 12 15.08 -7.90 4.69
CA ASP A 12 13.98 -7.95 5.64
C ASP A 12 13.06 -6.75 5.44
N ALA A 13 11.78 -7.03 5.16
CA ALA A 13 10.78 -6.02 4.85
C ALA A 13 10.40 -5.17 6.07
N PHE A 14 10.44 -5.75 7.28
CA PHE A 14 10.01 -5.07 8.51
C PHE A 14 10.73 -3.72 8.75
N PRO A 15 12.08 -3.65 8.81
CA PRO A 15 12.77 -2.38 9.04
C PRO A 15 12.53 -1.37 7.91
N VAL A 16 12.44 -1.82 6.65
CA VAL A 16 12.15 -0.96 5.49
C VAL A 16 10.77 -0.32 5.63
N VAL A 17 9.75 -1.14 5.91
CA VAL A 17 8.37 -0.68 6.02
C VAL A 17 8.18 0.23 7.22
N ILE A 18 8.68 -0.15 8.41
CA ILE A 18 8.56 0.68 9.63
C ILE A 18 9.26 2.03 9.47
N LYS A 19 10.48 2.06 8.91
CA LYS A 19 11.19 3.31 8.65
C LYS A 19 10.44 4.19 7.65
N GLY A 20 9.89 3.58 6.60
CA GLY A 20 9.02 4.27 5.65
C GLY A 20 7.78 4.86 6.31
N LEU A 21 7.12 4.12 7.19
CA LEU A 21 5.92 4.60 7.89
C LEU A 21 6.24 5.78 8.81
N LYS A 22 7.38 5.76 9.51
CA LYS A 22 7.85 6.90 10.32
C LYS A 22 8.04 8.15 9.47
N ARG A 23 8.56 8.02 8.24
CA ARG A 23 8.66 9.14 7.29
C ARG A 23 7.30 9.64 6.82
N LEU A 24 6.27 8.81 6.80
CA LEU A 24 4.89 9.18 6.41
C LEU A 24 3.97 9.47 7.60
N GLU A 25 4.47 9.56 8.83
CA GLU A 25 3.62 9.77 10.02
C GLU A 25 3.00 11.17 10.04
N TYR A 26 3.67 12.17 9.45
CA TYR A 26 3.13 13.54 9.30
C TYR A 26 1.83 13.60 8.48
N ARG A 27 1.55 12.54 7.72
CA ARG A 27 0.43 12.38 6.79
C ARG A 27 -0.82 11.81 7.50
N GLY A 28 -0.63 10.97 8.51
CA GLY A 28 -1.70 10.37 9.32
C GLY A 28 -1.15 9.62 10.53
N TYR A 29 -1.84 9.72 11.67
CA TYR A 29 -1.37 9.21 12.96
C TYR A 29 -2.51 8.67 13.85
N ASP A 30 -3.70 8.44 13.30
CA ASP A 30 -4.84 7.90 14.06
C ASP A 30 -4.65 6.40 14.35
N SER A 31 -4.03 5.70 13.40
CA SER A 31 -3.71 4.28 13.49
C SER A 31 -2.67 3.89 12.44
N ALA A 32 -2.01 2.76 12.67
CA ALA A 32 -1.05 2.20 11.73
C ALA A 32 -1.14 0.66 11.70
N GLY A 33 -0.65 0.07 10.62
CA GLY A 33 -0.51 -1.38 10.54
C GLY A 33 0.50 -1.81 9.51
N ILE A 34 0.88 -3.09 9.60
CA ILE A 34 1.85 -3.75 8.75
C ILE A 34 1.38 -5.17 8.43
N MET A 35 1.65 -5.59 7.20
CA MET A 35 1.64 -6.98 6.78
C MET A 35 3.07 -7.39 6.41
N LEU A 36 3.46 -8.60 6.82
CA LEU A 36 4.70 -9.25 6.43
C LEU A 36 4.38 -10.65 5.87
N PHE A 37 5.19 -11.08 4.90
CA PHE A 37 5.13 -12.42 4.36
C PHE A 37 6.52 -13.04 4.27
N ASP A 38 6.67 -14.25 4.84
CA ASP A 38 7.95 -14.96 4.98
C ASP A 38 8.09 -16.20 4.07
N ASN A 39 7.30 -16.26 2.99
CA ASN A 39 7.14 -17.41 2.09
C ASN A 39 6.29 -18.56 2.65
N SER A 40 5.89 -18.51 3.92
CA SER A 40 5.01 -19.51 4.53
C SER A 40 3.72 -18.88 5.02
N GLU A 41 3.83 -17.82 5.83
CA GLU A 41 2.71 -17.22 6.54
C GLU A 41 2.59 -15.73 6.23
N LEU A 42 1.34 -15.28 6.05
CA LEU A 42 0.98 -13.86 5.98
C LEU A 42 0.62 -13.40 7.38
N LYS A 43 1.39 -12.48 7.93
CA LYS A 43 1.23 -11.94 9.28
C LYS A 43 0.75 -10.50 9.20
N VAL A 44 -0.21 -10.13 10.03
CA VAL A 44 -0.75 -8.76 10.10
C VAL A 44 -0.69 -8.29 11.54
N CYS A 45 -0.10 -7.11 11.76
CA CYS A 45 -0.16 -6.39 13.03
C CYS A 45 -0.73 -5.00 12.78
N LYS A 46 -1.68 -4.59 13.63
CA LYS A 46 -2.39 -3.32 13.51
C LYS A 46 -2.62 -2.74 14.88
N THR A 47 -2.54 -1.42 14.99
CA THR A 47 -2.87 -0.72 16.23
C THR A 47 -3.47 0.64 15.95
N LYS A 48 -4.40 1.06 16.80
CA LYS A 48 -4.69 2.47 17.00
C LYS A 48 -3.44 3.17 17.56
N GLY A 49 -3.22 4.42 17.14
CA GLY A 49 -2.09 5.23 17.59
C GLY A 49 -1.00 5.40 16.53
N LYS A 50 0.19 5.72 17.02
CA LYS A 50 1.35 6.13 16.22
C LYS A 50 2.11 4.92 15.68
N VAL A 51 3.04 5.16 14.76
CA VAL A 51 3.93 4.13 14.22
C VAL A 51 4.82 3.53 15.31
N SER A 52 5.18 4.29 16.35
CA SER A 52 5.90 3.76 17.52
C SER A 52 5.10 2.69 18.27
N ASP A 53 3.78 2.85 18.38
CA ASP A 53 2.91 1.89 19.04
C ASP A 53 2.82 0.60 18.21
N LEU A 54 2.79 0.75 16.87
CA LEU A 54 2.83 -0.38 15.94
C LEU A 54 4.16 -1.14 16.04
N GLU A 55 5.28 -0.43 16.10
CA GLU A 55 6.61 -1.02 16.20
C GLU A 55 6.75 -1.84 17.48
N GLU A 56 6.24 -1.35 18.61
CA GLU A 56 6.21 -2.08 19.87
C GLU A 56 5.32 -3.33 19.77
N LYS A 57 4.08 -3.16 19.30
CA LYS A 57 3.12 -4.27 19.17
C LYS A 57 3.58 -5.34 18.17
N SER A 58 4.32 -4.94 17.14
CA SER A 58 4.84 -5.87 16.12
C SER A 58 5.87 -6.86 16.67
N LYS A 59 6.40 -6.64 17.90
CA LYS A 59 7.25 -7.64 18.58
C LYS A 59 6.48 -8.92 18.95
N GLU A 60 5.15 -8.87 18.99
CA GLU A 60 4.28 -10.03 19.25
C GLU A 60 4.15 -10.96 18.03
N ILE A 61 4.51 -10.47 16.84
CA ILE A 61 4.55 -11.27 15.62
C ILE A 61 6.00 -11.50 15.17
N SER A 62 6.22 -12.56 14.41
CA SER A 62 7.51 -12.74 13.74
C SER A 62 7.70 -11.63 12.68
N THR A 63 8.82 -10.91 12.80
CA THR A 63 9.16 -9.76 11.94
C THR A 63 10.02 -10.15 10.73
N SER A 64 10.24 -11.45 10.50
CA SER A 64 10.94 -11.94 9.31
C SER A 64 10.02 -11.94 8.10
N GLY A 65 10.58 -11.61 6.94
CA GLY A 65 9.88 -11.69 5.66
C GLY A 65 10.50 -10.77 4.63
N SER A 66 10.49 -11.19 3.36
CA SER A 66 11.08 -10.44 2.24
C SER A 66 10.05 -9.58 1.50
N ILE A 67 8.79 -9.65 1.92
CA ILE A 67 7.68 -8.87 1.40
C ILE A 67 6.95 -8.24 2.57
N GLY A 68 6.62 -6.96 2.43
CA GLY A 68 5.85 -6.27 3.43
C GLY A 68 5.11 -5.06 2.86
N MET A 69 4.03 -4.69 3.53
CA MET A 69 3.31 -3.46 3.25
C MET A 69 2.76 -2.87 4.53
N GLY A 70 2.84 -1.54 4.64
CA GLY A 70 2.45 -0.80 5.82
C GLY A 70 1.59 0.39 5.45
N HIS A 71 0.81 0.84 6.43
CA HIS A 71 -0.09 1.98 6.26
C HIS A 71 -0.13 2.85 7.51
N THR A 72 -0.12 4.17 7.30
CA THR A 72 -0.51 5.15 8.32
C THR A 72 -1.83 5.77 7.93
N ARG A 73 -2.78 5.81 8.86
CA ARG A 73 -4.17 6.16 8.57
C ARG A 73 -4.57 7.49 9.21
N TRP A 74 -5.25 8.30 8.40
CA TRP A 74 -6.10 9.40 8.83
C TRP A 74 -7.54 8.96 8.56
N ALA A 75 -8.33 8.72 9.61
CA ALA A 75 -9.63 8.06 9.47
C ALA A 75 -10.67 8.99 8.79
N THR A 76 -11.24 8.53 7.68
CA THR A 76 -12.38 9.18 6.99
C THR A 76 -13.68 8.40 7.22
N HIS A 77 -13.66 7.08 7.05
CA HIS A 77 -14.76 6.16 7.34
C HIS A 77 -14.43 5.26 8.54
N GLY A 78 -15.36 5.10 9.47
CA GLY A 78 -15.16 4.28 10.67
C GLY A 78 -14.21 4.90 11.70
N VAL A 79 -14.43 4.58 12.97
CA VAL A 79 -13.61 5.12 14.06
C VAL A 79 -12.18 4.56 14.02
N PRO A 80 -11.16 5.32 14.46
CA PRO A 80 -9.82 4.80 14.66
C PRO A 80 -9.80 3.65 15.68
N ASN A 81 -9.54 2.44 15.20
CA ASN A 81 -9.37 1.22 15.99
C ASN A 81 -8.58 0.19 15.17
N ASP A 82 -8.11 -0.87 15.83
CA ASP A 82 -7.31 -1.91 15.19
C ASP A 82 -8.04 -2.61 14.03
N VAL A 83 -9.37 -2.74 14.10
CA VAL A 83 -10.19 -3.42 13.09
C VAL A 83 -10.21 -2.64 11.77
N ASN A 84 -10.40 -1.31 11.86
CA ASN A 84 -10.48 -0.36 10.76
C ASN A 84 -9.10 0.10 10.27
N SER A 85 -8.03 -0.17 11.02
CA SER A 85 -6.67 0.01 10.54
C SER A 85 -6.41 -0.89 9.32
N HIS A 86 -5.63 -0.37 8.38
CA HIS A 86 -5.06 -1.16 7.30
C HIS A 86 -3.81 -1.91 7.80
N PRO A 87 -3.38 -3.01 7.16
CA PRO A 87 -3.95 -3.67 5.97
C PRO A 87 -5.30 -4.37 6.24
N HIS A 88 -6.14 -4.44 5.20
CA HIS A 88 -7.33 -5.29 5.19
C HIS A 88 -7.06 -6.61 4.47
N LEU A 89 -7.64 -7.69 4.98
CA LEU A 89 -7.59 -9.00 4.35
C LEU A 89 -8.92 -9.31 3.66
N SER A 90 -8.87 -10.05 2.56
CA SER A 90 -10.07 -10.63 1.96
C SER A 90 -10.69 -11.72 2.84
N ASN A 91 -11.91 -12.17 2.51
CA ASN A 91 -12.62 -13.20 3.28
C ASN A 91 -11.88 -14.55 3.33
N SER A 92 -11.10 -14.90 2.30
CA SER A 92 -10.21 -16.07 2.36
C SER A 92 -8.95 -15.85 3.19
N GLY A 93 -8.57 -14.59 3.44
CA GLY A 93 -7.27 -14.25 4.01
C GLY A 93 -6.10 -14.48 3.04
N ASP A 94 -6.34 -14.67 1.74
CA ASP A 94 -5.28 -14.82 0.74
C ASP A 94 -4.78 -13.46 0.23
N LEU A 95 -5.68 -12.48 0.12
CA LEU A 95 -5.36 -11.14 -0.35
C LEU A 95 -5.20 -10.17 0.81
N ALA A 96 -4.19 -9.30 0.72
CA ALA A 96 -4.01 -8.14 1.60
C ALA A 96 -4.02 -6.85 0.77
N ILE A 97 -4.63 -5.79 1.30
CA ILE A 97 -4.66 -4.47 0.69
C ILE A 97 -4.32 -3.36 1.69
N ILE A 98 -3.63 -2.34 1.21
CA ILE A 98 -3.58 -1.01 1.81
C ILE A 98 -4.08 0.02 0.79
N HIS A 99 -4.76 1.06 1.27
CA HIS A 99 -5.51 2.00 0.44
C HIS A 99 -5.41 3.43 0.98
N ASN A 100 -5.17 4.39 0.09
CA ASN A 100 -5.30 5.81 0.32
C ASN A 100 -6.39 6.36 -0.60
N GLY A 101 -7.44 6.93 -0.05
CA GLY A 101 -8.55 7.44 -0.85
C GLY A 101 -9.90 7.09 -0.25
N ILE A 102 -10.94 7.18 -1.07
CA ILE A 102 -12.32 6.89 -0.72
C ILE A 102 -12.96 6.17 -1.91
N ILE A 103 -13.50 4.98 -1.66
CA ILE A 103 -14.38 4.28 -2.61
C ILE A 103 -15.82 4.75 -2.35
N GLU A 104 -16.29 5.71 -3.14
CA GLU A 104 -17.57 6.39 -2.94
C GLU A 104 -18.78 5.46 -3.11
N ASN A 105 -18.67 4.47 -4.01
CA ASN A 105 -19.72 3.48 -4.24
C ASN A 105 -19.55 2.20 -3.41
N TYR A 106 -18.87 2.25 -2.26
CA TYR A 106 -18.66 1.06 -1.42
C TYR A 106 -19.97 0.45 -0.90
N GLU A 107 -21.00 1.25 -0.60
CA GLU A 107 -22.27 0.75 -0.07
C GLU A 107 -23.01 -0.22 -1.03
N PRO A 108 -23.29 0.16 -2.30
CA PRO A 108 -23.90 -0.76 -3.24
C PRO A 108 -23.02 -1.99 -3.52
N LEU A 109 -21.70 -1.83 -3.61
CA LEU A 109 -20.76 -2.95 -3.78
C LEU A 109 -20.83 -3.92 -2.59
N LYS A 110 -20.84 -3.41 -1.36
CA LYS A 110 -20.98 -4.20 -0.13
C LYS A 110 -22.28 -5.00 -0.12
N LYS A 111 -23.40 -4.38 -0.50
CA LYS A 111 -24.71 -5.06 -0.59
C LYS A 111 -24.67 -6.23 -1.59
N GLU A 112 -24.05 -6.05 -2.75
CA GLU A 112 -23.91 -7.13 -3.74
C GLU A 112 -22.98 -8.25 -3.27
N LEU A 113 -21.87 -7.92 -2.60
CA LEU A 113 -20.96 -8.92 -2.03
C LEU A 113 -21.63 -9.73 -0.90
N ILE A 114 -22.44 -9.10 -0.05
CA ILE A 114 -23.22 -9.81 0.99
C ILE A 114 -24.17 -10.84 0.35
N LYS A 115 -24.87 -10.48 -0.73
CA LYS A 115 -25.73 -11.43 -1.47
C LYS A 115 -24.94 -12.62 -2.04
N ARG A 116 -23.65 -12.42 -2.33
CA ARG A 116 -22.73 -13.46 -2.83
C ARG A 116 -22.08 -14.27 -1.71
N GLY A 117 -22.43 -14.01 -0.44
CA GLY A 117 -21.96 -14.77 0.73
C GLY A 117 -20.73 -14.19 1.44
N TYR A 118 -20.29 -12.98 1.08
CA TYR A 118 -19.19 -12.32 1.78
C TYR A 118 -19.63 -11.74 3.13
N THR A 119 -18.73 -11.81 4.10
CA THR A 119 -18.89 -11.19 5.43
C THR A 119 -17.94 -10.01 5.60
N PHE A 120 -18.30 -9.04 6.42
CA PHE A 120 -17.51 -7.83 6.66
C PHE A 120 -17.30 -7.63 8.16
N LYS A 121 -16.08 -7.29 8.54
CA LYS A 121 -15.66 -7.12 9.94
C LYS A 121 -15.41 -5.66 10.30
N SER A 122 -15.16 -4.81 9.30
CA SER A 122 -14.86 -3.39 9.44
C SER A 122 -15.95 -2.51 8.84
N ASP A 123 -15.85 -1.23 9.17
CA ASP A 123 -16.70 -0.16 8.63
C ASP A 123 -16.05 0.55 7.43
N THR A 124 -14.96 -0.01 6.91
CA THR A 124 -14.16 0.63 5.86
C THR A 124 -14.62 0.24 4.47
N ASP A 125 -14.55 1.21 3.58
CA ASP A 125 -14.66 1.05 2.14
C ASP A 125 -13.53 0.16 1.57
N THR A 126 -12.34 0.20 2.18
CA THR A 126 -11.19 -0.64 1.81
C THR A 126 -11.47 -2.14 1.91
N GLU A 127 -12.17 -2.61 2.96
CA GLU A 127 -12.55 -4.03 3.08
C GLU A 127 -13.53 -4.46 1.98
N VAL A 128 -14.37 -3.55 1.50
CA VAL A 128 -15.24 -3.80 0.34
C VAL A 128 -14.41 -4.01 -0.91
N LEU A 129 -13.40 -3.18 -1.13
CA LEU A 129 -12.54 -3.27 -2.31
C LEU A 129 -11.75 -4.59 -2.37
N VAL A 130 -11.14 -5.04 -1.28
CA VAL A 130 -10.36 -6.30 -1.30
C VAL A 130 -11.23 -7.52 -1.54
N ASN A 131 -12.46 -7.52 -1.03
CA ASN A 131 -13.42 -8.58 -1.28
C ASN A 131 -14.00 -8.52 -2.70
N LEU A 132 -14.18 -7.32 -3.28
CA LEU A 132 -14.52 -7.18 -4.70
C LEU A 132 -13.42 -7.77 -5.60
N ILE A 133 -12.15 -7.45 -5.32
CA ILE A 133 -11.00 -8.00 -6.05
C ILE A 133 -10.99 -9.53 -5.95
N GLU A 134 -11.23 -10.09 -4.74
CA GLU A 134 -11.31 -11.54 -4.55
C GLU A 134 -12.49 -12.18 -5.33
N ASP A 135 -13.67 -11.57 -5.30
CA ASP A 135 -14.86 -12.08 -6.02
C ASP A 135 -14.61 -12.11 -7.53
N VAL A 136 -14.03 -11.04 -8.07
CA VAL A 136 -13.61 -10.96 -9.48
C VAL A 136 -12.56 -12.02 -9.80
N GLN A 137 -11.52 -12.15 -8.97
CA GLN A 137 -10.45 -13.14 -9.17
C GLN A 137 -11.02 -14.56 -9.28
N LYS A 138 -11.98 -14.91 -8.41
CA LYS A 138 -12.62 -16.22 -8.36
C LYS A 138 -13.58 -16.45 -9.54
N LYS A 139 -14.46 -15.49 -9.83
CA LYS A 139 -15.49 -15.65 -10.87
C LYS A 139 -14.94 -15.66 -12.28
N GLU A 140 -14.01 -14.74 -12.56
CA GLU A 140 -13.40 -14.62 -13.88
C GLU A 140 -12.23 -15.60 -14.06
N ASN A 141 -11.78 -16.25 -12.97
CA ASN A 141 -10.63 -17.16 -12.95
C ASN A 141 -9.38 -16.52 -13.56
N VAL A 142 -9.05 -15.32 -13.09
CA VAL A 142 -7.94 -14.51 -13.59
C VAL A 142 -6.86 -14.28 -12.54
N LYS A 143 -5.66 -13.88 -13.00
CA LYS A 143 -4.55 -13.50 -12.12
C LYS A 143 -4.83 -12.17 -11.41
N LEU A 144 -4.17 -11.93 -10.29
CA LEU A 144 -4.38 -10.76 -9.42
C LEU A 144 -4.42 -9.43 -10.19
N GLY A 145 -3.43 -9.18 -11.05
CA GLY A 145 -3.40 -7.93 -11.84
C GLY A 145 -4.66 -7.70 -12.68
N LYS A 146 -5.19 -8.76 -13.30
CA LYS A 146 -6.43 -8.65 -14.09
C LYS A 146 -7.66 -8.52 -13.19
N ALA A 147 -7.67 -9.19 -12.04
CA ALA A 147 -8.75 -9.04 -11.06
C ALA A 147 -8.83 -7.60 -10.51
N VAL A 148 -7.68 -7.01 -10.18
CA VAL A 148 -7.59 -5.61 -9.77
C VAL A 148 -8.09 -4.69 -10.88
N GLN A 149 -7.65 -4.89 -12.12
CA GLN A 149 -8.10 -4.10 -13.28
C GLN A 149 -9.63 -4.13 -13.45
N ILE A 150 -10.25 -5.31 -13.42
CA ILE A 150 -11.70 -5.47 -13.57
C ILE A 150 -12.46 -4.88 -12.37
N ALA A 151 -11.95 -5.06 -11.15
CA ALA A 151 -12.57 -4.50 -9.94
C ALA A 151 -12.54 -2.97 -9.96
N LEU A 152 -11.42 -2.35 -10.37
CA LEU A 152 -11.28 -0.90 -10.41
C LEU A 152 -12.14 -0.22 -11.49
N ASN A 153 -12.56 -0.94 -12.53
CA ASN A 153 -13.58 -0.44 -13.47
C ASN A 153 -15.01 -0.40 -12.90
N GLN A 154 -15.25 -1.04 -11.75
CA GLN A 154 -16.54 -1.01 -11.05
C GLN A 154 -16.56 0.01 -9.90
N VAL A 155 -15.43 0.63 -9.61
CA VAL A 155 -15.20 1.52 -8.47
C VAL A 155 -15.37 2.98 -8.89
N VAL A 156 -15.99 3.77 -8.01
CA VAL A 156 -16.10 5.22 -8.13
C VAL A 156 -15.40 5.85 -6.93
N GLY A 157 -14.65 6.93 -7.17
CA GLY A 157 -13.95 7.69 -6.14
C GLY A 157 -12.48 7.89 -6.48
N ALA A 158 -11.65 7.98 -5.44
CA ALA A 158 -10.21 8.15 -5.56
C ALA A 158 -9.50 7.06 -4.76
N TYR A 159 -8.38 6.55 -5.27
CA TYR A 159 -7.61 5.51 -4.63
C TYR A 159 -6.13 5.58 -5.01
N ALA A 160 -5.26 5.18 -4.09
CA ALA A 160 -3.98 4.56 -4.36
C ALA A 160 -3.96 3.28 -3.56
N ILE A 161 -3.67 2.15 -4.22
CA ILE A 161 -3.71 0.83 -3.58
C ILE A 161 -2.42 0.07 -3.79
N CYS A 162 -2.15 -0.82 -2.84
CA CYS A 162 -1.11 -1.83 -2.92
C CYS A 162 -1.72 -3.15 -2.45
N VAL A 163 -1.71 -4.15 -3.32
CA VAL A 163 -2.42 -5.42 -3.18
C VAL A 163 -1.44 -6.58 -3.31
N PHE A 164 -1.50 -7.51 -2.37
CA PHE A 164 -0.68 -8.71 -2.33
C PHE A 164 -1.55 -9.97 -2.28
N ASP A 165 -1.14 -11.02 -2.98
CA ASP A 165 -1.75 -12.35 -2.96
C ASP A 165 -0.71 -13.37 -2.49
N LYS A 166 -0.94 -13.97 -1.32
CA LYS A 166 0.01 -14.95 -0.74
C LYS A 166 0.16 -16.21 -1.61
N LYS A 167 -0.80 -16.51 -2.49
CA LYS A 167 -0.71 -17.64 -3.45
C LYS A 167 0.24 -17.33 -4.59
N LYS A 168 0.63 -16.07 -4.76
CA LYS A 168 1.57 -15.64 -5.78
C LYS A 168 2.57 -14.63 -5.21
N PRO A 169 3.49 -15.09 -4.36
CA PRO A 169 4.39 -14.24 -3.60
C PRO A 169 5.59 -13.72 -4.41
N ASP A 170 5.49 -13.65 -5.73
CA ASP A 170 6.49 -13.03 -6.61
C ASP A 170 6.04 -11.66 -7.13
N GLU A 171 4.85 -11.19 -6.70
CA GLU A 171 4.27 -9.95 -7.20
C GLU A 171 3.51 -9.12 -6.15
N ILE A 172 3.54 -7.81 -6.37
CA ILE A 172 2.63 -6.85 -5.76
C ILE A 172 1.93 -6.07 -6.89
N VAL A 173 0.63 -5.86 -6.76
CA VAL A 173 -0.14 -5.05 -7.70
C VAL A 173 -0.45 -3.70 -7.07
N VAL A 174 -0.12 -2.63 -7.77
CA VAL A 174 -0.39 -1.26 -7.33
C VAL A 174 -1.24 -0.53 -8.37
N ALA A 175 -2.07 0.41 -7.95
CA ALA A 175 -2.87 1.21 -8.86
C ALA A 175 -3.24 2.55 -8.23
N ARG A 176 -3.55 3.57 -9.07
CA ARG A 176 -4.03 4.86 -8.57
C ARG A 176 -5.04 5.57 -9.45
N LEU A 177 -5.80 6.44 -8.82
CA LEU A 177 -6.70 7.46 -9.34
C LEU A 177 -6.88 8.55 -8.26
N GLY A 178 -6.36 9.76 -8.49
CA GLY A 178 -6.54 10.90 -7.59
C GLY A 178 -5.74 10.87 -6.27
N SER A 179 -4.96 9.82 -6.00
CA SER A 179 -4.03 9.76 -4.85
C SER A 179 -2.62 9.39 -5.33
N PRO A 180 -1.56 10.06 -4.83
CA PRO A 180 -0.20 9.84 -5.33
C PRO A 180 0.32 8.45 -4.97
N LEU A 181 1.07 7.87 -5.90
CA LEU A 181 1.75 6.59 -5.73
C LEU A 181 3.02 6.54 -6.59
N ALA A 182 4.12 6.17 -5.97
CA ALA A 182 5.43 6.06 -6.58
C ALA A 182 6.02 4.67 -6.33
N ILE A 183 6.82 4.20 -7.28
CA ILE A 183 7.53 2.93 -7.23
C ILE A 183 9.03 3.22 -7.30
N GLY A 184 9.76 2.97 -6.21
CA GLY A 184 11.21 2.99 -6.18
C GLY A 184 11.78 1.72 -6.82
N VAL A 185 12.76 1.87 -7.71
CA VAL A 185 13.42 0.77 -8.42
C VAL A 185 14.84 0.59 -7.87
N GLY A 186 15.05 -0.48 -7.09
CA GLY A 186 16.36 -0.84 -6.56
C GLY A 186 17.03 -1.97 -7.36
N GLU A 187 18.13 -2.49 -6.83
CA GLU A 187 18.84 -3.64 -7.40
C GLU A 187 18.14 -4.96 -7.05
N GLY A 188 17.25 -5.42 -7.92
CA GLY A 188 16.49 -6.66 -7.68
C GLY A 188 15.43 -6.54 -6.58
N GLU A 189 15.06 -5.31 -6.22
CA GLU A 189 14.05 -4.98 -5.22
C GLU A 189 13.19 -3.79 -5.66
N TYR A 190 11.99 -3.70 -5.13
CA TYR A 190 11.08 -2.59 -5.37
C TYR A 190 10.51 -2.05 -4.07
N PHE A 191 10.34 -0.74 -4.07
CA PHE A 191 9.70 0.01 -3.00
C PHE A 191 8.45 0.66 -3.55
N ILE A 192 7.39 0.71 -2.75
CA ILE A 192 6.12 1.33 -3.12
C ILE A 192 5.81 2.34 -2.05
N ALA A 193 5.48 3.57 -2.42
CA ALA A 193 5.08 4.56 -1.43
C ALA A 193 4.18 5.66 -2.00
N SER A 194 3.40 6.30 -1.14
CA SER A 194 2.57 7.45 -1.54
C SER A 194 3.37 8.73 -1.86
N ASP A 195 4.65 8.78 -1.47
CA ASP A 195 5.65 9.73 -1.95
C ASP A 195 7.05 9.07 -1.91
N ALA A 196 8.10 9.74 -2.39
CA ALA A 196 9.41 9.13 -2.53
C ALA A 196 10.23 9.03 -1.22
N SER A 197 9.85 9.76 -0.17
CA SER A 197 10.63 9.82 1.07
C SER A 197 10.88 8.44 1.73
N PRO A 198 9.96 7.45 1.69
CA PRO A 198 10.20 6.14 2.30
C PRO A 198 11.35 5.35 1.67
N PHE A 199 11.67 5.60 0.40
CA PHE A 199 12.64 4.77 -0.33
C PHE A 199 13.86 5.50 -0.88
N ILE A 200 13.92 6.82 -0.74
CA ILE A 200 15.03 7.65 -1.25
C ILE A 200 16.41 7.23 -0.71
N GLU A 201 16.47 6.59 0.46
CA GLU A 201 17.73 6.07 1.02
C GLU A 201 18.20 4.76 0.36
N TYR A 202 17.29 4.06 -0.33
CA TYR A 202 17.57 2.79 -0.97
C TYR A 202 17.76 2.95 -2.48
N THR A 203 17.08 3.92 -3.09
CA THR A 203 17.18 4.21 -4.51
C THR A 203 16.72 5.63 -4.83
N SER A 204 17.40 6.27 -5.79
CA SER A 204 16.97 7.53 -6.41
C SER A 204 16.14 7.30 -7.68
N ASN A 205 15.99 6.06 -8.15
CA ASN A 205 15.18 5.76 -9.32
C ASN A 205 13.72 5.56 -8.92
N ALA A 206 12.82 6.38 -9.45
CA ALA A 206 11.40 6.32 -9.17
C ALA A 206 10.57 6.28 -10.45
N ILE A 207 9.46 5.57 -10.40
CA ILE A 207 8.39 5.60 -11.40
C ILE A 207 7.17 6.17 -10.70
N TYR A 208 6.65 7.30 -11.19
CA TYR A 208 5.37 7.84 -10.75
C TYR A 208 4.28 7.27 -11.64
N LEU A 209 3.26 6.67 -11.02
CA LEU A 209 2.07 6.28 -11.77
C LEU A 209 1.23 7.52 -12.05
N GLU A 210 0.60 7.53 -13.23
CA GLU A 210 -0.45 8.49 -13.56
C GLU A 210 -1.81 7.99 -13.09
N ASP A 211 -2.80 8.89 -13.13
CA ASP A 211 -4.18 8.48 -12.85
C ASP A 211 -4.68 7.45 -13.87
N GLU A 212 -5.50 6.52 -13.36
CA GLU A 212 -6.00 5.37 -14.09
C GLU A 212 -4.91 4.39 -14.54
N GLU A 213 -3.75 4.39 -13.88
CA GLU A 213 -2.68 3.42 -14.10
C GLU A 213 -2.57 2.40 -12.99
N MET A 214 -2.15 1.20 -13.37
CA MET A 214 -1.77 0.14 -12.47
C MET A 214 -0.43 -0.47 -12.88
N ALA A 215 0.36 -0.93 -11.92
CA ALA A 215 1.58 -1.68 -12.18
C ALA A 215 1.54 -3.06 -11.52
N ILE A 216 2.09 -4.03 -12.23
CA ILE A 216 2.36 -5.36 -11.69
C ILE A 216 3.86 -5.42 -11.41
N VAL A 217 4.22 -5.22 -10.15
CA VAL A 217 5.60 -5.21 -9.66
C VAL A 217 6.02 -6.64 -9.38
N ARG A 218 7.05 -7.13 -10.05
CA ARG A 218 7.53 -8.52 -9.93
C ARG A 218 9.03 -8.56 -9.78
N LEU A 219 9.50 -9.46 -8.92
CA LEU A 219 10.92 -9.76 -8.85
C LEU A 219 11.40 -10.39 -10.17
N ASN A 220 12.63 -10.06 -10.56
CA ASN A 220 13.33 -10.63 -11.72
C ASN A 220 12.60 -10.47 -13.07
N LYS A 221 11.66 -9.52 -13.18
CA LYS A 221 10.94 -9.22 -14.41
C LYS A 221 10.81 -7.73 -14.58
N THR A 222 10.81 -7.28 -15.84
CA THR A 222 10.51 -5.89 -16.16
C THR A 222 9.13 -5.52 -15.63
N LEU A 223 9.07 -4.39 -14.91
CA LEU A 223 7.83 -3.82 -14.41
C LEU A 223 6.89 -3.53 -15.59
N LYS A 224 5.61 -3.85 -15.42
CA LYS A 224 4.58 -3.60 -16.43
C LYS A 224 3.55 -2.64 -15.89
N ILE A 225 3.38 -1.49 -16.57
CA ILE A 225 2.29 -0.54 -16.31
C ILE A 225 1.18 -0.77 -17.33
N ARG A 226 -0.06 -0.65 -16.87
CA ARG A 226 -1.26 -0.82 -17.67
C ARG A 226 -2.28 0.27 -17.36
N LYS A 227 -3.03 0.69 -18.37
CA LYS A 227 -4.23 1.51 -18.17
C LYS A 227 -5.34 0.64 -17.56
N ILE A 228 -5.98 1.16 -16.52
CA ILE A 228 -7.08 0.48 -15.83
C ILE A 228 -8.27 0.34 -16.77
N LYS A 229 -8.58 1.36 -17.57
CA LYS A 229 -9.79 1.42 -18.41
C LYS A 229 -9.86 0.31 -19.47
N ASP A 230 -8.78 0.05 -20.19
CA ASP A 230 -8.77 -0.83 -21.37
C ASP A 230 -7.69 -1.91 -21.34
N ASP A 231 -6.90 -1.98 -20.25
CA ASP A 231 -5.81 -2.95 -20.08
C ASP A 231 -4.67 -2.79 -21.11
N SER A 232 -4.54 -1.61 -21.73
CA SER A 232 -3.43 -1.29 -22.62
C SER A 232 -2.10 -1.17 -21.85
N LEU A 233 -0.98 -1.50 -22.50
CA LEU A 233 0.35 -1.31 -21.91
C LEU A 233 0.75 0.16 -21.93
N VAL A 234 1.49 0.57 -20.91
CA VAL A 234 2.16 1.87 -20.81
C VAL A 234 3.64 1.60 -20.56
N ASP A 235 4.51 2.30 -21.29
CA ASP A 235 5.95 2.20 -21.09
C ASP A 235 6.35 2.90 -19.79
N PRO A 236 7.03 2.21 -18.85
CA PRO A 236 7.46 2.82 -17.60
C PRO A 236 8.50 3.92 -17.85
N TYR A 237 8.24 5.10 -17.29
CA TYR A 237 9.23 6.19 -17.26
C TYR A 237 9.93 6.19 -15.90
N VAL A 238 11.22 5.84 -15.89
CA VAL A 238 12.07 5.89 -14.70
C VAL A 238 12.71 7.27 -14.63
N GLN A 239 12.44 7.98 -13.54
CA GLN A 239 13.03 9.27 -13.23
C GLN A 239 14.07 9.11 -12.11
N GLU A 240 15.22 9.74 -12.29
CA GLU A 240 16.19 9.93 -11.20
C GLU A 240 15.78 11.14 -10.35
N LEU A 241 15.59 10.90 -9.05
CA LEU A 241 15.21 11.90 -8.07
C LEU A 241 16.43 12.74 -7.67
N GLN A 242 16.31 14.06 -7.77
CA GLN A 242 17.31 15.01 -7.28
C GLN A 242 17.15 15.35 -5.79
N MET A 243 16.38 14.55 -5.03
CA MET A 243 16.18 14.76 -3.60
C MET A 243 17.41 14.33 -2.81
N ASN A 244 17.93 15.23 -1.97
CA ASN A 244 19.00 14.89 -1.02
C ASN A 244 18.36 14.41 0.30
N LEU A 245 18.90 13.32 0.86
CA LEU A 245 18.46 12.72 2.13
C LEU A 245 18.42 13.76 3.27
N GLU A 246 19.38 14.68 3.29
CA GLU A 246 19.48 15.75 4.27
C GLU A 246 18.25 16.68 4.29
N GLN A 247 17.57 16.85 3.15
CA GLN A 247 16.39 17.73 3.04
C GLN A 247 15.18 17.15 3.77
N ILE A 248 15.07 15.84 3.88
CA ILE A 248 13.94 15.15 4.52
C ILE A 248 14.23 14.72 5.97
N GLU A 249 15.44 15.00 6.46
CA GLU A 249 15.82 14.76 7.86
C GLU A 249 15.77 16.04 8.68
N LYS A 250 15.72 15.91 10.01
CA LYS A 250 15.75 17.07 10.90
C LYS A 250 17.07 17.83 10.88
N GLY A 251 18.17 17.27 10.34
CA GLY A 251 19.42 18.01 10.15
C GLY A 251 20.02 18.63 11.43
N GLY A 252 19.79 18.03 12.60
CA GLY A 252 20.23 18.58 13.90
C GLY A 252 19.25 19.53 14.59
N TYR A 253 18.13 19.87 13.95
CA TYR A 253 17.04 20.65 14.57
C TYR A 253 16.13 19.77 15.43
N GLU A 254 15.53 20.35 16.48
CA GLU A 254 14.60 19.63 17.37
C GLU A 254 13.28 19.26 16.65
N HIS A 255 12.83 20.14 15.75
CA HIS A 255 11.57 20.03 15.00
C HIS A 255 11.77 20.35 13.51
N PHE A 256 11.00 19.70 12.64
CA PHE A 256 10.96 20.02 11.20
C PHE A 256 10.54 21.49 10.95
N MET A 257 9.53 21.97 11.68
CA MET A 257 9.12 23.38 11.60
C MET A 257 10.25 24.36 11.90
N LEU A 258 11.13 24.02 12.85
CA LEU A 258 12.28 24.86 13.18
C LEU A 258 13.28 24.89 12.02
N LYS A 259 13.60 23.74 11.44
CA LYS A 259 14.47 23.65 10.25
C LYS A 259 13.93 24.50 9.09
N GLU A 260 12.65 24.33 8.74
CA GLU A 260 12.01 25.04 7.62
C GLU A 260 11.99 26.57 7.78
N ILE A 261 11.95 27.08 9.02
CA ILE A 261 12.04 28.52 9.30
C ILE A 261 13.48 29.03 9.08
N TYR A 262 14.49 28.23 9.42
CA TYR A 262 15.90 28.65 9.33
C TYR A 262 16.49 28.49 7.92
N GLU A 263 15.90 27.65 7.07
CA GLU A 263 16.36 27.39 5.69
C GLU A 263 15.70 28.30 4.63
N GLN A 264 14.80 29.22 5.04
CA GLN A 264 14.20 30.26 4.19
C GLN A 264 14.95 31.59 4.30
#